data_AF-A0A2V0NV03-F1
#
_entry.id   AF-A0A2V0NV03-F1
#
_cell.length_a   1.000
_cell.length_b   1.000
_cell.length_c   1.000
_cell.angle_alpha   90.00
_cell.angle_beta   90.00
_cell.angle_gamma   90.00
#
_symmetry.space_group_name_H-M   'P 1'
#
loop_
_entity.id
_entity.type
_entity.pdbx_description
1 polymer ?
#
loop_
_entity_poly.entity_id
_entity_poly.type
_entity_poly.pdbx_seq_one_letter_code
_entity_poly.pdbx_strand_id
1 'polypeptide(L)'
;MCEHDTAAPGRHAAARRRRAPPARRPLAAAALLALLLQLLPPPGGAWGAAAAGTGPLLDSRLHMGIPFLFNPSVVALPGGGYMAGARTAWMKGVAGRWWWMNAAYLCRDDDVNFSSPVCLRFDPFKGGYRECMWRGMVDTKGIEDPKLFAWPGRGVFAVFNRKPRAPGLPPANGNGGGGLGGGGALKAPVAAEDVLCPADAPMLQQWLVAVAPSPAAGTWALPAPVPLRVTLPGFYEGKLGEGKTVKEKNWMPLVSNDTLFMVHTIFPQHRVFEIAPDGATARQLLSSWPAAAARRLEAFNIHGGPPVVHVSSEVLAAAGLGGGSSSGSGGGGGGGGKSLAAAAKAAAAPRGYHLGVLHYFTTNSTVDAAGKKKDVKHYYHFLYKMKETEPFEPCALSAELPLVFRKPRGAAAAGAGPATGAGSRQRIWKDTSHTAFVSGFHLERAPARPVKGSRPGGVGSAGRPRVLISYGSSDIESRLLALSLQQVDELFAGQPGSC
;
A
#
# COMPACT_ATOMS: atom_id res chain seq x y z
N MET A 1 -24.52 -26.92 -25.07
CA MET A 1 -24.46 -28.40 -25.11
C MET A 1 -23.44 -28.85 -24.08
N CYS A 2 -23.94 -29.58 -23.09
CA CYS A 2 -23.32 -30.65 -22.29
C CYS A 2 -23.97 -30.62 -20.89
N GLU A 3 -25.08 -31.36 -20.79
CA GLU A 3 -25.75 -31.75 -19.56
C GLU A 3 -24.83 -32.66 -18.73
N HIS A 4 -24.95 -32.60 -17.40
CA HIS A 4 -24.58 -33.74 -16.58
C HIS A 4 -25.60 -33.98 -15.47
N ASP A 5 -26.24 -35.14 -15.63
CA ASP A 5 -27.14 -35.82 -14.73
C ASP A 5 -26.49 -36.32 -13.44
N THR A 6 -27.36 -36.42 -12.44
CA THR A 6 -27.25 -37.17 -11.20
C THR A 6 -27.21 -38.69 -11.38
N ALA A 7 -26.40 -39.42 -10.59
CA ALA A 7 -26.77 -40.72 -10.00
C ALA A 7 -25.73 -41.22 -8.98
N ALA A 8 -26.24 -41.83 -7.89
CA ALA A 8 -25.51 -42.53 -6.83
C ALA A 8 -25.48 -44.07 -7.09
N PRO A 9 -25.28 -44.94 -6.08
CA PRO A 9 -24.00 -45.48 -5.60
C PRO A 9 -23.84 -47.00 -5.86
N GLY A 10 -22.62 -47.55 -5.74
CA GLY A 10 -22.47 -49.02 -5.82
C GLY A 10 -21.10 -49.62 -5.54
N ARG A 11 -21.09 -50.48 -4.52
CA ARG A 11 -20.41 -51.79 -4.39
C ARG A 11 -18.95 -51.86 -3.90
N HIS A 12 -18.85 -52.51 -2.74
CA HIS A 12 -17.66 -53.11 -2.13
C HIS A 12 -16.96 -54.10 -3.07
N ALA A 13 -15.64 -53.94 -3.22
CA ALA A 13 -14.74 -54.98 -3.70
C ALA A 13 -13.59 -55.16 -2.69
N ALA A 14 -13.48 -56.37 -2.14
CA ALA A 14 -12.42 -56.77 -1.22
C ALA A 14 -11.10 -56.96 -1.99
N ALA A 15 -10.16 -56.04 -1.81
CA ALA A 15 -8.82 -56.15 -2.38
C ALA A 15 -7.88 -56.94 -1.45
N ARG A 16 -7.44 -58.11 -1.92
CA ARG A 16 -6.37 -58.94 -1.34
C ARG A 16 -5.09 -58.13 -1.19
N ARG A 17 -4.62 -57.92 0.04
CA ARG A 17 -3.30 -57.36 0.36
C ARG A 17 -2.20 -58.36 0.00
N ARG A 18 -1.43 -58.10 -1.06
CA ARG A 18 -0.11 -58.70 -1.26
C ARG A 18 0.90 -57.96 -0.37
N ARG A 19 1.61 -58.68 0.51
CA ARG A 19 2.70 -58.12 1.33
C ARG A 19 3.86 -57.75 0.40
N ALA A 20 4.21 -56.46 0.37
CA ALA A 20 5.44 -55.99 -0.24
C ALA A 20 6.66 -56.41 0.61
N PRO A 21 7.82 -56.73 0.00
CA PRO A 21 9.04 -57.04 0.72
C PRO A 21 9.55 -55.80 1.50
N PRO A 22 10.24 -56.00 2.63
CA PRO A 22 10.73 -54.91 3.47
C PRO A 22 11.75 -54.06 2.71
N ALA A 23 11.39 -52.81 2.46
CA ALA A 23 12.29 -51.81 1.92
C ALA A 23 13.48 -51.60 2.87
N ARG A 24 14.69 -51.91 2.41
CA ARG A 24 15.93 -51.51 3.09
C ARG A 24 15.98 -49.98 3.12
N ARG A 25 15.79 -49.41 4.30
CA ARG A 25 15.78 -47.95 4.53
C ARG A 25 17.19 -47.39 4.25
N PRO A 26 17.37 -46.44 3.31
CA PRO A 26 18.65 -45.78 3.09
C PRO A 26 18.85 -44.71 4.17
N LEU A 27 19.11 -45.13 5.42
CA LEU A 27 19.37 -44.22 6.54
C LEU A 27 20.60 -43.33 6.28
N ALA A 28 21.57 -43.82 5.51
CA ALA A 28 22.76 -43.05 5.15
C ALA A 28 22.47 -41.88 4.20
N ALA A 29 21.58 -42.07 3.20
CA ALA A 29 21.22 -40.99 2.26
C ALA A 29 20.37 -39.91 2.92
N ALA A 30 19.47 -40.29 3.85
CA ALA A 30 18.67 -39.34 4.61
C ALA A 30 19.51 -38.52 5.60
N ALA A 31 20.51 -39.13 6.25
CA ALA A 31 21.43 -38.43 7.14
C ALA A 31 22.36 -37.47 6.38
N LEU A 32 22.87 -37.88 5.22
CA LEU A 32 23.72 -37.03 4.38
C LEU A 32 22.93 -35.84 3.80
N LEU A 33 21.68 -36.05 3.40
CA LEU A 33 20.80 -34.97 2.93
C LEU A 33 20.40 -34.01 4.06
N ALA A 34 20.14 -34.52 5.27
CA ALA A 34 19.88 -33.68 6.44
C ALA A 34 21.12 -32.87 6.85
N LEU A 35 22.31 -33.44 6.77
CA LEU A 35 23.57 -32.74 7.04
C LEU A 35 23.87 -31.68 5.96
N LEU A 36 23.66 -31.99 4.68
CA LEU A 36 23.77 -31.02 3.58
C LEU A 36 22.74 -29.89 3.70
N LEU A 37 21.52 -30.18 4.16
CA LEU A 37 20.49 -29.18 4.44
C LEU A 37 20.81 -28.30 5.67
N GLN A 38 21.63 -28.77 6.61
CA GLN A 38 22.12 -27.94 7.72
C GLN A 38 23.37 -27.11 7.37
N LEU A 39 24.13 -27.53 6.35
CA LEU A 39 25.26 -26.76 5.82
C LEU A 39 24.83 -25.69 4.80
N LEU A 40 23.63 -25.84 4.21
CA LEU A 40 23.00 -24.76 3.45
C LEU A 40 22.56 -23.67 4.44
N PRO A 41 22.98 -22.41 4.25
CA PRO A 41 22.45 -21.32 5.06
C PRO A 41 20.91 -21.35 4.94
N PRO A 42 20.17 -21.18 6.06
CA PRO A 42 18.72 -21.22 6.00
C PRO A 42 18.25 -20.25 4.91
N PRO A 43 17.30 -20.64 4.04
CA PRO A 43 16.72 -19.75 3.06
C PRO A 43 15.98 -18.62 3.81
N GLY A 44 16.73 -17.56 4.12
CA GLY A 44 16.30 -16.46 5.01
C GLY A 44 17.38 -15.89 5.94
N GLY A 45 18.54 -16.55 6.13
CA GLY A 45 19.49 -16.19 7.20
C GLY A 45 20.60 -15.19 6.88
N ALA A 46 20.95 -14.97 5.61
CA ALA A 46 22.14 -14.19 5.24
C ALA A 46 21.84 -12.79 4.66
N TRP A 47 20.58 -12.33 4.71
CA TRP A 47 20.16 -11.05 4.11
C TRP A 47 19.99 -9.94 5.15
N GLY A 48 20.30 -10.21 6.43
CA GLY A 48 19.98 -9.31 7.55
C GLY A 48 21.11 -8.45 8.10
N ALA A 49 22.33 -8.48 7.54
CA ALA A 49 23.49 -7.82 8.18
C ALA A 49 24.26 -6.81 7.29
N ALA A 50 23.78 -6.51 6.09
CA ALA A 50 24.50 -5.65 5.15
C ALA A 50 23.73 -4.36 4.85
N ALA A 51 23.64 -3.45 5.84
CA ALA A 51 23.45 -2.02 5.62
C ALA A 51 23.53 -1.28 6.97
N ALA A 52 24.73 -1.24 7.58
CA ALA A 52 25.03 -0.20 8.54
C ALA A 52 25.25 1.12 7.78
N GLY A 53 24.18 1.66 7.19
CA GLY A 53 24.16 3.04 6.74
C GLY A 53 24.52 3.93 7.93
N THR A 54 25.39 4.91 7.70
CA THR A 54 26.07 5.67 8.77
C THR A 54 25.17 6.65 9.55
N GLY A 55 23.85 6.64 9.27
CA GLY A 55 22.87 7.49 9.96
C GLY A 55 21.76 6.67 10.62
N PRO A 56 21.24 7.11 11.78
CA PRO A 56 20.10 6.46 12.43
C PRO A 56 18.88 6.49 11.51
N LEU A 57 18.17 5.36 11.42
CA LEU A 57 16.84 5.33 10.81
C LEU A 57 15.89 6.19 11.64
N LEU A 58 15.23 7.16 11.00
CA LEU A 58 14.24 8.00 11.66
C LEU A 58 12.87 7.35 11.51
N ASP A 59 12.44 6.66 12.55
CA ASP A 59 11.08 6.11 12.66
C ASP A 59 10.34 6.80 13.81
N SER A 60 9.30 7.57 13.49
CA SER A 60 8.54 8.36 14.45
C SER A 60 7.07 7.93 14.52
N ARG A 61 6.49 8.10 15.70
CA ARG A 61 5.05 7.98 15.90
C ARG A 61 4.38 9.28 15.45
N LEU A 62 3.27 9.18 14.75
CA LEU A 62 2.46 10.32 14.35
C LEU A 62 1.40 10.65 15.41
N HIS A 63 1.34 11.91 15.84
CA HIS A 63 0.48 12.37 16.94
C HIS A 63 -0.80 13.08 16.45
N MET A 64 -1.59 12.40 15.60
CA MET A 64 -2.77 12.99 14.92
C MET A 64 -3.98 13.38 15.80
N GLY A 65 -3.87 13.37 17.14
CA GLY A 65 -4.92 13.85 18.06
C GLY A 65 -6.24 13.06 18.11
N ILE A 66 -6.49 12.16 17.16
CA ILE A 66 -7.71 11.33 17.10
C ILE A 66 -7.36 9.89 17.52
N PRO A 67 -8.07 9.33 18.51
CA PRO A 67 -7.85 7.96 18.96
C PRO A 67 -8.04 6.93 17.83
N PHE A 68 -7.18 5.91 17.80
CA PHE A 68 -7.26 4.78 16.88
C PHE A 68 -7.22 5.18 15.39
N LEU A 69 -6.52 6.27 15.05
CA LEU A 69 -6.12 6.52 13.68
C LEU A 69 -5.01 5.57 13.27
N PHE A 70 -5.21 4.84 12.19
CA PHE A 70 -4.23 3.96 11.57
C PHE A 70 -4.27 4.07 10.04
N ASN A 71 -3.28 3.45 9.38
CA ASN A 71 -3.03 3.56 7.94
C ASN A 71 -2.83 5.01 7.45
N PRO A 72 -1.88 5.77 8.04
CA PRO A 72 -1.59 7.14 7.64
C PRO A 72 -0.98 7.20 6.23
N SER A 73 -1.36 8.22 5.46
CA SER A 73 -0.79 8.54 4.15
C SER A 73 -0.31 10.00 4.14
N VAL A 74 0.99 10.19 4.38
CA VAL A 74 1.62 11.51 4.57
C VAL A 74 2.21 12.03 3.26
N VAL A 75 1.97 13.31 2.95
CA VAL A 75 2.60 14.06 1.85
C VAL A 75 3.06 15.43 2.33
N ALA A 76 4.16 15.94 1.77
CA ALA A 76 4.54 17.33 1.95
C ALA A 76 3.70 18.23 1.03
N LEU A 77 3.35 19.41 1.52
CA LEU A 77 2.56 20.39 0.76
C LEU A 77 3.49 21.34 -0.01
N PRO A 78 3.13 21.75 -1.25
CA PRO A 78 3.93 22.70 -2.03
C PRO A 78 4.20 24.04 -1.33
N GLY A 79 3.29 24.49 -0.47
CA GLY A 79 3.40 25.74 0.30
C GLY A 79 4.12 25.60 1.65
N GLY A 80 4.68 24.43 1.96
CA GLY A 80 5.20 24.10 3.29
C GLY A 80 4.19 23.34 4.15
N GLY A 81 4.71 22.64 5.16
CA GLY A 81 3.95 21.74 6.01
C GLY A 81 3.58 20.42 5.35
N TYR A 82 2.71 19.67 6.02
CA TYR A 82 2.37 18.29 5.72
C TYR A 82 0.87 18.07 5.79
N MET A 83 0.40 17.10 5.01
CA MET A 83 -0.97 16.59 5.09
C MET A 83 -0.93 15.07 5.25
N ALA A 84 -1.75 14.54 6.15
CA ALA A 84 -1.96 13.11 6.33
C ALA A 84 -3.43 12.74 6.07
N GLY A 85 -3.65 11.72 5.24
CA GLY A 85 -4.91 10.98 5.20
C GLY A 85 -4.83 9.84 6.19
N ALA A 86 -5.84 9.64 7.03
CA ALA A 86 -5.89 8.51 7.95
C ALA A 86 -7.34 8.04 8.15
N ARG A 87 -7.52 6.86 8.74
CA ARG A 87 -8.85 6.35 9.09
C ARG A 87 -8.96 5.86 10.52
N THR A 88 -10.17 5.91 11.05
CA THR A 88 -10.57 5.08 12.18
C THR A 88 -11.44 3.93 11.68
N ALA A 89 -11.42 2.81 12.40
CA ALA A 89 -12.30 1.69 12.14
C ALA A 89 -12.70 1.01 13.45
N TRP A 90 -14.00 0.77 13.61
CA TRP A 90 -14.54 0.04 14.74
C TRP A 90 -15.67 -0.87 14.29
N MET A 91 -15.98 -1.91 15.07
CA MET A 91 -17.04 -2.84 14.72
C MET A 91 -18.34 -2.57 15.47
N LYS A 92 -19.46 -2.57 14.74
CA LYS A 92 -20.81 -2.43 15.28
C LYS A 92 -21.64 -3.67 14.95
N GLY A 93 -22.39 -4.19 15.92
CA GLY A 93 -23.47 -5.15 15.65
C GLY A 93 -24.70 -4.42 15.10
N VAL A 94 -25.22 -4.84 13.95
CA VAL A 94 -26.45 -4.29 13.33
C VAL A 94 -27.26 -5.46 12.79
N ALA A 95 -28.49 -5.65 13.28
CA ALA A 95 -29.40 -6.71 12.85
C ALA A 95 -28.76 -8.12 12.78
N GLY A 96 -28.03 -8.51 13.84
CA GLY A 96 -27.35 -9.82 13.91
C GLY A 96 -26.10 -9.96 13.05
N ARG A 97 -25.63 -8.87 12.41
CA ARG A 97 -24.41 -8.83 11.58
C ARG A 97 -23.37 -7.89 12.17
N TRP A 98 -22.10 -8.08 11.81
CA TRP A 98 -21.00 -7.19 12.23
C TRP A 98 -20.63 -6.22 11.12
N TRP A 99 -20.35 -4.98 11.47
CA TRP A 99 -20.05 -3.92 10.52
C TRP A 99 -18.77 -3.21 10.88
N TRP A 100 -17.83 -3.09 9.95
CA TRP A 100 -16.72 -2.15 10.07
C TRP A 100 -17.20 -0.74 9.75
N MET A 101 -17.30 0.08 10.77
CA MET A 101 -17.63 1.48 10.67
C MET A 101 -16.33 2.27 10.50
N ASN A 102 -16.08 2.73 9.28
CA ASN A 102 -14.91 3.53 8.95
C ASN A 102 -15.25 5.02 8.93
N ALA A 103 -14.31 5.85 9.38
CA ALA A 103 -14.30 7.28 9.12
C ALA A 103 -12.91 7.68 8.66
N ALA A 104 -12.82 8.50 7.62
CA ALA A 104 -11.58 9.07 7.14
C ALA A 104 -11.38 10.49 7.66
N TYR A 105 -10.12 10.90 7.76
CA TYR A 105 -9.72 12.22 8.23
C TYR A 105 -8.58 12.75 7.36
N LEU A 106 -8.56 14.07 7.16
CA LEU A 106 -7.41 14.81 6.64
C LEU A 106 -6.84 15.65 7.78
N CYS A 107 -5.59 15.40 8.12
CA CYS A 107 -4.85 16.14 9.14
C CYS A 107 -3.80 17.01 8.47
N ARG A 108 -3.61 18.23 8.98
CA ARG A 108 -2.56 19.15 8.54
C ARG A 108 -1.70 19.58 9.73
N ASP A 109 -0.41 19.74 9.48
CA ASP A 109 0.56 20.24 10.45
C ASP A 109 1.76 20.85 9.70
N ASP A 110 2.51 21.73 10.35
CA ASP A 110 3.78 22.25 9.83
C ASP A 110 4.95 21.30 10.15
N ASP A 111 4.77 20.40 11.13
CA ASP A 111 5.74 19.36 11.52
C ASP A 111 5.36 17.99 10.93
N VAL A 112 6.35 17.30 10.34
CA VAL A 112 6.19 15.97 9.76
C VAL A 112 5.76 14.90 10.78
N ASN A 113 6.02 15.13 12.07
CA ASN A 113 5.60 14.25 13.17
C ASN A 113 4.14 14.50 13.63
N PHE A 114 3.49 15.53 13.07
CA PHE A 114 2.15 15.95 13.42
C PHE A 114 2.02 16.24 14.93
N SER A 115 2.86 17.14 15.44
CA SER A 115 2.95 17.47 16.88
C SER A 115 1.82 18.39 17.37
N SER A 116 1.17 19.15 16.48
CA SER A 116 0.01 20.00 16.76
C SER A 116 -0.98 20.00 15.59
N PRO A 117 -1.56 18.84 15.23
CA PRO A 117 -2.25 18.70 13.97
C PRO A 117 -3.69 19.20 14.03
N VAL A 118 -4.15 19.81 12.94
CA VAL A 118 -5.55 20.14 12.71
C VAL A 118 -6.17 19.06 11.83
N CYS A 119 -7.05 18.24 12.40
CA CYS A 119 -7.71 17.15 11.70
C CYS A 119 -9.18 17.45 11.43
N LEU A 120 -9.60 17.27 10.18
CA LEU A 120 -10.99 17.39 9.75
C LEU A 120 -11.48 16.04 9.24
N ARG A 121 -12.75 15.72 9.52
CA ARG A 121 -13.39 14.54 8.96
C ARG A 121 -13.46 14.68 7.44
N PHE A 122 -12.99 13.66 6.74
CA PHE A 122 -13.00 13.59 5.29
C PHE A 122 -14.25 12.86 4.80
N ASP A 123 -15.15 13.60 4.17
CA ASP A 123 -16.27 13.04 3.40
C ASP A 123 -16.49 13.87 2.13
N PRO A 124 -15.84 13.52 1.02
CA PRO A 124 -15.90 14.31 -0.20
C PRO A 124 -17.28 14.22 -0.89
N PHE A 125 -18.19 13.39 -0.39
CA PHE A 125 -19.58 13.33 -0.85
C PHE A 125 -20.54 14.18 -0.02
N LYS A 126 -20.06 14.84 1.05
CA LYS A 126 -20.84 15.76 1.89
C LYS A 126 -22.16 15.14 2.40
N GLY A 127 -22.12 13.87 2.83
CA GLY A 127 -23.29 13.12 3.29
C GLY A 127 -24.22 12.62 2.18
N GLY A 128 -24.03 13.03 0.93
CA GLY A 128 -24.89 12.67 -0.20
C GLY A 128 -24.67 11.27 -0.77
N TYR A 129 -23.85 10.44 -0.11
CA TYR A 129 -23.51 9.10 -0.56
C TYR A 129 -24.08 8.04 0.37
N ARG A 130 -25.01 7.26 -0.16
CA ARG A 130 -25.58 6.09 0.51
C ARG A 130 -25.00 4.82 -0.10
N GLU A 131 -24.36 4.03 0.73
CA GLU A 131 -23.79 2.74 0.35
C GLU A 131 -24.87 1.67 0.27
N CYS A 132 -24.68 0.75 -0.67
CA CYS A 132 -25.48 -0.47 -0.75
C CYS A 132 -24.99 -1.55 0.25
N MET A 133 -25.79 -2.59 0.43
CA MET A 133 -25.53 -3.70 1.35
C MET A 133 -25.15 -5.00 0.66
N TRP A 134 -24.10 -5.67 1.14
CA TRP A 134 -23.75 -7.01 0.69
C TRP A 134 -24.39 -8.07 1.58
N ARG A 135 -24.80 -9.21 0.99
CA ARG A 135 -25.44 -10.34 1.71
C ARG A 135 -24.40 -11.18 2.48
N GLY A 136 -23.74 -10.60 3.49
CA GLY A 136 -22.69 -11.26 4.28
C GLY A 136 -22.81 -11.06 5.80
N MET A 137 -22.07 -11.88 6.57
CA MET A 137 -22.00 -11.77 8.04
C MET A 137 -21.21 -10.55 8.54
N VAL A 138 -20.29 -10.05 7.70
CA VAL A 138 -19.48 -8.85 7.97
C VAL A 138 -19.57 -7.91 6.77
N ASP A 139 -19.98 -6.67 7.00
CA ASP A 139 -20.01 -5.61 5.99
C ASP A 139 -19.12 -4.43 6.43
N THR A 140 -18.85 -3.48 5.53
CA THR A 140 -18.11 -2.26 5.85
C THR A 140 -18.96 -1.04 5.52
N LYS A 141 -18.74 0.08 6.22
CA LYS A 141 -19.41 1.34 5.98
C LYS A 141 -18.42 2.50 6.04
N GLY A 142 -18.56 3.48 5.16
CA GLY A 142 -17.73 4.67 5.10
C GLY A 142 -16.46 4.50 4.26
N ILE A 143 -15.57 5.49 4.36
CA ILE A 143 -14.36 5.58 3.55
C ILE A 143 -13.24 4.71 4.15
N GLU A 144 -12.65 3.86 3.33
CA GLU A 144 -11.53 2.98 3.66
C GLU A 144 -10.22 3.48 3.04
N ASP A 145 -9.12 3.33 3.79
CA ASP A 145 -7.73 3.49 3.35
C ASP A 145 -7.48 4.71 2.43
N PRO A 146 -7.69 5.95 2.92
CA PRO A 146 -7.38 7.15 2.15
C PRO A 146 -5.88 7.27 1.94
N LYS A 147 -5.44 7.20 0.67
CA LYS A 147 -4.06 7.35 0.23
C LYS A 147 -3.89 8.72 -0.42
N LEU A 148 -2.96 9.52 0.06
CA LEU A 148 -2.64 10.83 -0.49
C LEU A 148 -1.47 10.74 -1.44
N PHE A 149 -1.53 11.49 -2.54
CA PHE A 149 -0.37 11.75 -3.39
C PHE A 149 -0.32 13.22 -3.80
N ALA A 150 0.90 13.72 -3.96
CA ALA A 150 1.16 15.05 -4.47
C ALA A 150 1.43 14.96 -5.97
N TRP A 151 0.69 15.74 -6.76
CA TRP A 151 0.93 15.89 -8.19
C TRP A 151 1.60 17.25 -8.42
N PRO A 152 2.89 17.28 -8.83
CA PRO A 152 3.62 18.52 -9.08
C PRO A 152 2.83 19.46 -10.00
N GLY A 153 2.62 20.70 -9.57
CA GLY A 153 1.88 21.70 -10.34
C GLY A 153 0.35 21.53 -10.37
N ARG A 154 -0.22 20.41 -9.90
CA ARG A 154 -1.69 20.20 -9.86
C ARG A 154 -2.29 20.19 -8.46
N GLY A 155 -1.53 19.80 -7.44
CA GLY A 155 -1.97 19.86 -6.04
C GLY A 155 -1.92 18.51 -5.33
N VAL A 156 -2.76 18.31 -4.31
CA VAL A 156 -2.85 17.06 -3.55
C VAL A 156 -4.17 16.37 -3.83
N PHE A 157 -4.10 15.06 -4.01
CA PHE A 157 -5.20 14.19 -4.35
C PHE A 157 -5.31 13.06 -3.34
N ALA A 158 -6.53 12.54 -3.18
CA ALA A 158 -6.80 11.35 -2.40
C ALA A 158 -7.36 10.25 -3.29
N VAL A 159 -6.78 9.06 -3.18
CA VAL A 159 -7.40 7.81 -3.63
C VAL A 159 -7.92 7.08 -2.41
N PHE A 160 -9.17 6.68 -2.42
CA PHE A 160 -9.77 5.99 -1.28
C PHE A 160 -10.76 4.93 -1.74
N ASN A 161 -11.08 4.00 -0.84
CA ASN A 161 -12.01 2.93 -1.09
C ASN A 161 -13.38 3.26 -0.50
N ARG A 162 -14.45 2.90 -1.21
CA ARG A 162 -15.83 2.95 -0.69
C ARG A 162 -16.69 1.91 -1.37
N LYS A 163 -17.72 1.41 -0.69
CA LYS A 163 -18.72 0.53 -1.34
C LYS A 163 -19.47 1.29 -2.44
N PRO A 164 -20.01 0.61 -3.46
CA PRO A 164 -20.84 1.25 -4.47
C PRO A 164 -22.03 1.97 -3.86
N ARG A 165 -22.52 2.93 -4.62
CA ARG A 165 -23.71 3.68 -4.29
C ARG A 165 -24.94 2.76 -4.40
N ALA A 166 -25.87 2.90 -3.47
CA ALA A 166 -27.18 2.28 -3.54
C ALA A 166 -27.93 2.72 -4.82
N PRO A 167 -28.35 1.77 -5.69
CA PRO A 167 -29.06 2.09 -6.93
C PRO A 167 -30.42 2.76 -6.65
N GLY A 168 -30.89 3.57 -7.61
CA GLY A 168 -32.24 4.17 -7.59
C GLY A 168 -32.43 5.38 -6.66
N LEU A 169 -31.38 5.83 -5.96
CA LEU A 169 -31.44 7.07 -5.20
C LEU A 169 -30.94 8.23 -6.06
N PRO A 170 -31.73 9.29 -6.31
CA PRO A 170 -31.22 10.49 -6.96
C PRO A 170 -30.01 11.02 -6.18
N PRO A 171 -28.98 11.62 -6.81
CA PRO A 171 -27.96 12.39 -6.09
C PRO A 171 -28.68 13.24 -5.04
N ALA A 172 -28.27 13.09 -3.77
CA ALA A 172 -28.76 13.97 -2.74
C ALA A 172 -28.29 15.36 -3.16
N ASN A 173 -29.14 16.10 -3.87
CA ASN A 173 -28.80 17.42 -4.36
C ASN A 173 -28.48 18.24 -3.11
N GLY A 174 -27.19 18.57 -2.95
CA GLY A 174 -26.64 19.27 -1.79
C GLY A 174 -27.11 20.71 -1.64
N ASN A 175 -28.24 21.07 -2.23
CA ASN A 175 -28.89 22.38 -2.17
C ASN A 175 -30.27 22.34 -1.50
N GLY A 176 -30.61 21.28 -0.76
CA GLY A 176 -31.82 21.21 0.06
C GLY A 176 -31.79 22.12 1.29
N GLY A 177 -31.48 23.40 1.11
CA GLY A 177 -31.83 24.43 2.08
C GLY A 177 -33.35 24.58 2.12
N GLY A 178 -33.91 24.33 3.30
CA GLY A 178 -35.22 24.82 3.78
C GLY A 178 -36.32 25.08 2.76
N GLY A 179 -37.09 24.04 2.42
CA GLY A 179 -38.41 24.18 1.82
C GLY A 179 -39.44 23.42 2.64
N LEU A 180 -39.75 23.92 3.84
CA LEU A 180 -40.89 23.44 4.64
C LEU A 180 -42.19 23.91 3.96
N GLY A 181 -42.72 23.14 3.03
CA GLY A 181 -44.00 23.51 2.39
C GLY A 181 -44.53 22.42 1.46
N GLY A 182 -45.35 21.52 1.98
CA GLY A 182 -46.12 20.58 1.17
C GLY A 182 -46.46 19.29 1.90
N GLY A 183 -47.57 19.29 2.65
CA GLY A 183 -48.09 18.18 3.45
C GLY A 183 -48.66 17.01 2.64
N GLY A 184 -47.83 16.36 1.82
CA GLY A 184 -48.12 15.05 1.24
C GLY A 184 -47.56 13.95 2.16
N ALA A 185 -48.41 13.03 2.62
CA ALA A 185 -48.03 11.92 3.48
C ALA A 185 -46.83 11.14 2.90
N LEU A 186 -45.64 11.38 3.44
CA LEU A 186 -44.42 10.67 3.09
C LEU A 186 -44.60 9.21 3.55
N LYS A 187 -44.67 8.28 2.58
CA LYS A 187 -44.49 6.85 2.82
C LYS A 187 -43.30 6.67 3.77
N ALA A 188 -43.50 5.88 4.82
CA ALA A 188 -42.47 5.59 5.81
C ALA A 188 -41.15 5.29 5.07
N PRO A 189 -40.04 5.98 5.42
CA PRO A 189 -38.78 5.78 4.73
C PRO A 189 -38.45 4.30 4.83
N VAL A 190 -38.36 3.63 3.67
CA VAL A 190 -37.82 2.26 3.58
C VAL A 190 -36.56 2.24 4.43
N ALA A 191 -36.54 1.38 5.46
CA ALA A 191 -35.44 1.35 6.41
C ALA A 191 -34.13 1.36 5.62
N ALA A 192 -33.29 2.36 5.92
CA ALA A 192 -32.18 2.74 5.04
C ALA A 192 -31.16 1.60 4.79
N GLU A 193 -31.30 0.50 5.54
CA GLU A 193 -30.41 -0.65 5.62
C GLU A 193 -30.78 -1.79 4.66
N ASP A 194 -31.87 -1.68 3.87
CA ASP A 194 -32.36 -2.79 3.03
C ASP A 194 -31.97 -2.73 1.55
N VAL A 195 -31.27 -1.68 1.09
CA VAL A 195 -30.89 -1.57 -0.33
C VAL A 195 -29.64 -2.41 -0.60
N LEU A 196 -29.85 -3.57 -1.21
CA LEU A 196 -28.79 -4.48 -1.62
C LEU A 196 -27.94 -3.91 -2.75
N CYS A 197 -26.66 -4.26 -2.77
CA CYS A 197 -25.79 -3.97 -3.89
C CYS A 197 -26.23 -4.74 -5.14
N PRO A 198 -26.10 -4.13 -6.35
CA PRO A 198 -26.20 -4.89 -7.59
C PRO A 198 -25.25 -6.09 -7.57
N ALA A 199 -25.70 -7.23 -8.10
CA ALA A 199 -24.92 -8.47 -8.05
C ALA A 199 -23.61 -8.37 -8.86
N ASP A 200 -23.60 -7.52 -9.89
CA ASP A 200 -22.50 -7.22 -10.80
C ASP A 200 -21.61 -6.06 -10.31
N ALA A 201 -21.99 -5.33 -9.26
CA ALA A 201 -21.18 -4.25 -8.75
C ALA A 201 -19.92 -4.77 -8.02
N PRO A 202 -18.79 -4.06 -8.09
CA PRO A 202 -17.64 -4.41 -7.26
C PRO A 202 -17.99 -4.19 -5.78
N MET A 203 -17.57 -5.05 -4.87
CA MET A 203 -17.84 -4.86 -3.44
C MET A 203 -17.14 -3.65 -2.86
N LEU A 204 -16.03 -3.28 -3.46
CA LEU A 204 -15.32 -2.07 -3.13
C LEU A 204 -14.80 -1.43 -4.41
N GLN A 205 -15.09 -0.15 -4.54
CA GLN A 205 -14.66 0.70 -5.65
C GLN A 205 -13.66 1.72 -5.12
N GLN A 206 -12.63 2.01 -5.91
CA GLN A 206 -11.73 3.12 -5.60
C GLN A 206 -12.20 4.40 -6.27
N TRP A 207 -11.99 5.50 -5.56
CA TRP A 207 -12.38 6.84 -5.95
C TRP A 207 -11.17 7.75 -5.90
N LEU A 208 -11.15 8.75 -6.79
CA LEU A 208 -10.15 9.80 -6.84
C LEU A 208 -10.82 11.16 -6.62
N VAL A 209 -10.20 12.03 -5.82
CA VAL A 209 -10.66 13.42 -5.64
C VAL A 209 -9.48 14.34 -5.37
N ALA A 210 -9.57 15.60 -5.79
CA ALA A 210 -8.63 16.63 -5.38
C ALA A 210 -8.97 17.09 -3.95
N VAL A 211 -7.99 17.07 -3.05
CA VAL A 211 -8.16 17.52 -1.65
C VAL A 211 -7.54 18.89 -1.39
N ALA A 212 -6.53 19.26 -2.17
CA ALA A 212 -5.96 20.61 -2.20
C ALA A 212 -5.50 20.90 -3.64
N PRO A 213 -6.42 21.16 -4.57
CA PRO A 213 -6.07 21.48 -5.94
C PRO A 213 -5.29 22.81 -5.99
N SER A 214 -4.29 22.85 -6.86
CA SER A 214 -3.65 24.10 -7.24
C SER A 214 -4.48 24.84 -8.29
N PRO A 215 -4.23 26.14 -8.52
CA PRO A 215 -4.85 26.86 -9.63
C PRO A 215 -4.58 26.24 -11.01
N ALA A 216 -3.44 25.55 -11.19
CA ALA A 216 -3.07 24.92 -12.45
C ALA A 216 -3.62 23.50 -12.61
N ALA A 217 -4.47 23.02 -11.69
CA ALA A 217 -5.06 21.68 -11.77
C ALA A 217 -5.90 21.48 -13.04
N GLY A 218 -6.54 22.54 -13.56
CA GLY A 218 -7.38 22.47 -14.76
C GLY A 218 -8.52 21.47 -14.59
N THR A 219 -8.68 20.56 -15.54
CA THR A 219 -9.67 19.46 -15.50
C THR A 219 -9.45 18.49 -14.32
N TRP A 220 -8.26 18.49 -13.72
CA TRP A 220 -7.95 17.69 -12.54
C TRP A 220 -8.30 18.39 -11.21
N ALA A 221 -8.96 19.55 -11.23
CA ALA A 221 -9.48 20.13 -9.99
C ALA A 221 -10.57 19.27 -9.32
N LEU A 222 -11.13 18.28 -10.04
CA LEU A 222 -12.06 17.24 -9.58
C LEU A 222 -13.01 17.73 -8.45
N PRO A 223 -14.05 18.52 -8.77
CA PRO A 223 -14.93 19.13 -7.77
C PRO A 223 -15.77 18.11 -6.97
N ALA A 224 -15.82 16.87 -7.43
CA ALA A 224 -16.43 15.73 -6.76
C ALA A 224 -15.58 14.47 -6.98
N PRO A 225 -15.71 13.45 -6.11
CA PRO A 225 -15.06 12.17 -6.32
C PRO A 225 -15.45 11.52 -7.65
N VAL A 226 -14.46 11.04 -8.39
CA VAL A 226 -14.64 10.25 -9.61
C VAL A 226 -14.32 8.78 -9.33
N PRO A 227 -15.15 7.83 -9.81
CA PRO A 227 -14.86 6.42 -9.64
C PRO A 227 -13.76 5.98 -10.61
N LEU A 228 -12.73 5.31 -10.09
CA LEU A 228 -11.74 4.63 -10.92
C LEU A 228 -12.37 3.37 -11.51
N ARG A 229 -12.21 3.18 -12.83
CA ARG A 229 -12.87 2.09 -13.57
C ARG A 229 -11.94 1.56 -14.65
N VAL A 230 -11.68 0.26 -14.63
CA VAL A 230 -11.07 -0.40 -15.79
C VAL A 230 -12.13 -0.52 -16.88
N THR A 231 -11.98 0.25 -17.95
CA THR A 231 -12.91 0.32 -19.08
C THR A 231 -12.57 -0.66 -20.21
N LEU A 232 -11.54 -1.47 -20.03
CA LEU A 232 -11.16 -2.47 -21.01
C LEU A 232 -12.17 -3.63 -21.04
N PRO A 233 -12.71 -3.98 -22.22
CA PRO A 233 -13.58 -5.14 -22.38
C PRO A 233 -12.96 -6.41 -21.81
N GLY A 234 -13.76 -7.29 -21.21
CA GLY A 234 -13.27 -8.56 -20.66
C GLY A 234 -12.56 -8.50 -19.31
N PHE A 235 -12.14 -7.33 -18.82
CA PHE A 235 -11.23 -7.27 -17.66
C PHE A 235 -11.82 -7.89 -16.39
N TYR A 236 -13.11 -7.65 -16.13
CA TYR A 236 -13.82 -8.23 -14.98
C TYR A 236 -14.75 -9.38 -15.35
N GLU A 237 -15.01 -9.63 -16.64
CA GLU A 237 -16.04 -10.58 -17.10
C GLU A 237 -15.81 -11.98 -16.55
N GLY A 238 -14.57 -12.47 -16.53
CA GLY A 238 -14.27 -13.80 -15.96
C GLY A 238 -14.59 -13.89 -14.45
N LYS A 239 -14.26 -12.85 -13.66
CA LYS A 239 -14.54 -12.85 -12.22
C LYS A 239 -16.03 -12.69 -11.94
N LEU A 240 -16.70 -11.82 -12.69
CA LEU A 240 -18.13 -11.58 -12.56
C LEU A 240 -18.94 -12.81 -13.00
N GLY A 241 -18.52 -13.48 -14.08
CA GLY A 241 -19.13 -14.72 -14.57
C GLY A 241 -19.03 -15.88 -13.57
N GLU A 242 -18.00 -15.91 -12.73
CA GLU A 242 -17.85 -16.86 -11.62
C GLU A 242 -18.66 -16.48 -10.36
N GLY A 243 -19.42 -15.38 -10.40
CA GLY A 243 -20.11 -14.83 -9.23
C GLY A 243 -19.15 -14.35 -8.14
N LYS A 244 -17.86 -14.17 -8.46
CA LYS A 244 -16.86 -13.71 -7.49
C LYS A 244 -16.97 -12.21 -7.33
N THR A 245 -17.06 -11.82 -6.08
CA THR A 245 -17.02 -10.43 -5.68
C THR A 245 -15.67 -9.77 -6.05
N VAL A 246 -15.72 -8.71 -6.86
CA VAL A 246 -14.54 -7.90 -7.20
C VAL A 246 -14.24 -6.92 -6.05
N LYS A 247 -13.00 -6.91 -5.56
CA LYS A 247 -12.50 -5.90 -4.62
C LYS A 247 -11.41 -5.11 -5.31
N GLU A 248 -11.72 -3.88 -5.75
CA GLU A 248 -10.69 -2.99 -6.26
C GLU A 248 -9.98 -2.33 -5.07
N LYS A 249 -8.75 -2.75 -4.79
CA LYS A 249 -7.92 -2.21 -3.70
C LYS A 249 -6.50 -1.79 -4.13
N ASN A 250 -6.15 -2.04 -5.39
CA ASN A 250 -4.77 -2.00 -5.88
C ASN A 250 -4.47 -0.80 -6.79
N TRP A 251 -5.27 0.26 -6.80
CA TRP A 251 -4.98 1.48 -7.55
C TRP A 251 -3.90 2.29 -6.83
N MET A 252 -2.65 2.25 -7.32
CA MET A 252 -1.49 2.98 -6.81
C MET A 252 -1.13 4.14 -7.74
N PRO A 253 -1.37 5.40 -7.34
CA PRO A 253 -1.05 6.57 -8.18
C PRO A 253 0.42 6.63 -8.57
N LEU A 254 0.68 6.94 -9.83
CA LEU A 254 1.99 7.20 -10.41
C LEU A 254 1.85 8.43 -11.31
N VAL A 255 2.61 9.49 -11.08
CA VAL A 255 2.60 10.67 -11.95
C VAL A 255 3.90 10.70 -12.75
N SER A 256 3.79 10.78 -14.07
CA SER A 256 4.94 10.88 -14.97
C SER A 256 4.59 11.80 -16.14
N ASN A 257 5.48 12.74 -16.47
CA ASN A 257 5.29 13.71 -17.56
C ASN A 257 3.94 14.45 -17.53
N ASP A 258 3.49 14.85 -16.34
CA ASP A 258 2.19 15.48 -16.09
C ASP A 258 0.96 14.65 -16.54
N THR A 259 1.12 13.32 -16.57
CA THR A 259 0.05 12.35 -16.78
C THR A 259 -0.13 11.50 -15.53
N LEU A 260 -1.40 11.23 -15.16
CA LEU A 260 -1.73 10.31 -14.09
C LEU A 260 -1.82 8.89 -14.62
N PHE A 261 -0.98 8.04 -14.05
CA PHE A 261 -1.06 6.60 -14.17
C PHE A 261 -1.48 5.98 -12.84
N MET A 262 -1.94 4.74 -12.90
CA MET A 262 -2.15 3.90 -11.74
C MET A 262 -1.51 2.55 -11.99
N VAL A 263 -0.56 2.17 -11.16
CA VAL A 263 -0.13 0.76 -11.09
C VAL A 263 -1.31 -0.01 -10.47
N HIS A 264 -1.83 -1.01 -11.17
CA HIS A 264 -2.99 -1.80 -10.74
C HIS A 264 -2.60 -3.21 -10.32
N THR A 265 -1.59 -3.80 -10.97
CA THR A 265 -1.05 -5.12 -10.62
C THR A 265 0.47 -5.05 -10.67
N ILE A 266 1.14 -5.52 -9.60
CA ILE A 266 2.61 -5.58 -9.55
C ILE A 266 3.12 -6.90 -10.13
N PHE A 267 2.45 -8.00 -9.82
CA PHE A 267 2.83 -9.38 -10.16
C PHE A 267 1.56 -10.25 -10.28
N PRO A 268 1.48 -11.30 -11.14
CA PRO A 268 2.54 -11.85 -12.02
C PRO A 268 2.89 -11.00 -13.24
N GLN A 269 1.93 -10.22 -13.74
CA GLN A 269 2.15 -9.27 -14.82
C GLN A 269 2.04 -7.85 -14.26
N HIS A 270 3.06 -7.02 -14.52
CA HIS A 270 3.02 -5.62 -14.13
C HIS A 270 2.06 -4.87 -15.06
N ARG A 271 1.05 -4.24 -14.49
CA ARG A 271 -0.02 -3.56 -15.22
C ARG A 271 -0.21 -2.15 -14.70
N VAL A 272 -0.09 -1.19 -15.62
CA VAL A 272 -0.28 0.23 -15.37
C VAL A 272 -1.36 0.75 -16.28
N PHE A 273 -2.24 1.61 -15.75
CA PHE A 273 -3.27 2.28 -16.54
C PHE A 273 -3.03 3.77 -16.58
N GLU A 274 -3.16 4.39 -17.75
CA GLU A 274 -3.33 5.83 -17.87
C GLU A 274 -4.75 6.21 -17.49
N ILE A 275 -4.92 7.24 -16.67
CA ILE A 275 -6.21 7.64 -16.09
C ILE A 275 -6.66 8.96 -16.70
N ALA A 276 -7.90 8.98 -17.21
CA ALA A 276 -8.57 10.19 -17.64
C ALA A 276 -9.20 10.93 -16.43
N PRO A 277 -9.49 12.23 -16.53
CA PRO A 277 -10.11 13.00 -15.44
C PRO A 277 -11.46 12.46 -14.94
N ASP A 278 -12.18 11.67 -15.73
CA ASP A 278 -13.44 11.02 -15.37
C ASP A 278 -13.26 9.65 -14.66
N GLY A 279 -12.00 9.26 -14.40
CA GLY A 279 -11.60 8.02 -13.75
C GLY A 279 -11.54 6.80 -14.68
N ALA A 280 -11.79 6.95 -15.99
CA ALA A 280 -11.65 5.86 -16.95
C ALA A 280 -10.18 5.52 -17.25
N THR A 281 -9.89 4.25 -17.55
CA THR A 281 -8.58 3.82 -18.04
C THR A 281 -8.45 4.10 -19.53
N ALA A 282 -7.76 5.18 -19.90
CA ALA A 282 -7.58 5.59 -21.29
C ALA A 282 -6.68 4.61 -22.07
N ARG A 283 -5.67 4.06 -21.40
CA ARG A 283 -4.67 3.17 -22.00
C ARG A 283 -4.12 2.20 -20.96
N GLN A 284 -3.72 1.01 -21.40
CA GLN A 284 -3.05 0.02 -20.56
C GLN A 284 -1.63 -0.22 -21.04
N LEU A 285 -0.71 -0.25 -20.08
CA LEU A 285 0.69 -0.60 -20.26
C LEU A 285 0.96 -1.92 -19.54
N LEU A 286 1.70 -2.78 -20.23
CA LEU A 286 2.09 -4.08 -19.72
C LEU A 286 3.60 -4.19 -19.73
N SER A 287 4.14 -4.70 -18.63
CA SER A 287 5.54 -5.06 -18.52
C SER A 287 5.70 -6.30 -17.64
N SER A 288 6.92 -6.81 -17.58
CA SER A 288 7.24 -8.01 -16.82
C SER A 288 8.45 -7.76 -15.93
N TRP A 289 8.54 -8.52 -14.85
CA TRP A 289 9.74 -8.53 -14.02
C TRP A 289 10.87 -9.30 -14.70
N PRO A 290 12.14 -8.92 -14.46
CA PRO A 290 13.28 -9.76 -14.78
C PRO A 290 13.08 -11.17 -14.20
N ALA A 291 13.39 -12.21 -14.96
CA ALA A 291 13.09 -13.59 -14.59
C ALA A 291 13.62 -14.00 -13.20
N ALA A 292 14.79 -13.48 -12.80
CA ALA A 292 15.37 -13.73 -11.48
C ALA A 292 14.53 -13.10 -10.35
N ALA A 293 14.00 -11.89 -10.53
CA ALA A 293 13.12 -11.25 -9.57
C ALA A 293 11.72 -11.91 -9.59
N ALA A 294 11.19 -12.24 -10.77
CA ALA A 294 9.90 -12.92 -10.93
C ALA A 294 9.83 -14.23 -10.11
N ARG A 295 10.86 -15.09 -10.22
CA ARG A 295 10.94 -16.35 -9.45
C ARG A 295 10.89 -16.14 -7.93
N ARG A 296 11.43 -15.02 -7.42
CA ARG A 296 11.35 -14.69 -6.00
C ARG A 296 9.94 -14.29 -5.60
N LEU A 297 9.23 -13.60 -6.50
CA LEU A 297 7.88 -13.10 -6.28
C LEU A 297 6.79 -14.17 -6.42
N GLU A 298 7.04 -15.25 -7.17
CA GLU A 298 6.09 -16.37 -7.37
C GLU A 298 5.59 -17.01 -6.07
N ALA A 299 6.42 -17.02 -5.03
CA ALA A 299 6.08 -17.59 -3.73
C ALA A 299 5.14 -16.68 -2.90
N PHE A 300 4.90 -15.45 -3.33
CA PHE A 300 4.25 -14.43 -2.53
C PHE A 300 2.90 -14.00 -3.12
N ASN A 301 1.90 -13.86 -2.24
CA ASN A 301 0.63 -13.24 -2.60
C ASN A 301 0.78 -11.72 -2.58
N ILE A 302 1.27 -11.16 -3.68
CA ILE A 302 1.60 -9.74 -3.78
C ILE A 302 0.34 -8.90 -3.98
N HIS A 303 0.29 -7.79 -3.27
CA HIS A 303 -0.80 -6.82 -3.30
C HIS A 303 -0.30 -5.42 -3.61
N GLY A 304 -1.19 -4.56 -4.10
CA GLY A 304 -0.90 -3.16 -4.33
C GLY A 304 -0.67 -2.41 -3.02
N GLY A 305 0.21 -1.42 -3.06
CA GLY A 305 0.64 -0.65 -1.90
C GLY A 305 0.21 0.83 -1.94
N PRO A 306 1.04 1.75 -1.41
CA PRO A 306 0.83 3.19 -1.46
C PRO A 306 1.09 3.75 -2.88
N PRO A 307 0.96 5.08 -3.09
CA PRO A 307 1.42 5.72 -4.32
C PRO A 307 2.89 5.43 -4.66
N VAL A 308 3.23 5.60 -5.93
CA VAL A 308 4.58 5.51 -6.49
C VAL A 308 5.16 6.93 -6.58
N VAL A 309 6.45 7.09 -6.27
CA VAL A 309 7.15 8.38 -6.33
C VAL A 309 8.19 8.38 -7.45
N HIS A 310 8.33 9.52 -8.11
CA HIS A 310 9.34 9.72 -9.15
C HIS A 310 10.62 10.30 -8.55
N VAL A 311 11.72 9.55 -8.66
CA VAL A 311 13.07 9.95 -8.27
C VAL A 311 13.84 10.32 -9.54
N SER A 312 13.83 11.61 -9.87
CA SER A 312 14.48 12.11 -11.08
C SER A 312 16.00 12.14 -10.96
N SER A 313 16.70 12.29 -12.10
CA SER A 313 18.15 12.42 -12.12
C SER A 313 18.66 13.63 -11.30
N GLU A 314 17.89 14.72 -11.27
CA GLU A 314 18.21 15.93 -10.50
C GLU A 314 18.08 15.68 -8.99
N VAL A 315 17.07 14.88 -8.59
CA VAL A 315 16.88 14.48 -7.20
C VAL A 315 18.02 13.59 -6.74
N LEU A 316 18.46 12.64 -7.58
CA LEU A 316 19.62 11.80 -7.29
C LEU A 316 20.88 12.65 -7.14
N ALA A 317 21.14 13.55 -8.08
CA ALA A 317 22.28 14.47 -8.02
C ALA A 317 22.26 15.34 -6.75
N ALA A 318 21.09 15.87 -6.37
CA ALA A 318 20.91 16.64 -5.13
C ALA A 318 21.15 15.81 -3.86
N ALA A 319 20.94 14.49 -3.92
CA ALA A 319 21.29 13.56 -2.85
C ALA A 319 22.76 13.12 -2.87
N GLY A 320 23.57 13.60 -3.83
CA GLY A 320 24.95 13.14 -4.03
C GLY A 320 25.04 11.75 -4.67
N LEU A 321 23.94 11.26 -5.24
CA LEU A 321 23.85 9.98 -5.91
C LEU A 321 23.93 10.21 -7.42
N GLY A 322 24.74 9.41 -8.11
CA GLY A 322 24.80 9.45 -9.57
C GLY A 322 25.96 10.24 -10.20
N GLY A 323 26.89 10.75 -9.39
CA GLY A 323 28.23 11.01 -9.88
C GLY A 323 29.00 9.70 -9.90
N GLY A 324 29.32 9.16 -11.09
CA GLY A 324 30.38 8.17 -11.19
C GLY A 324 31.61 8.77 -10.52
N SER A 325 31.99 8.23 -9.35
CA SER A 325 33.01 8.82 -8.51
C SER A 325 34.33 8.90 -9.28
N SER A 326 34.60 10.07 -9.84
CA SER A 326 35.89 10.41 -10.43
C SER A 326 36.87 10.90 -9.36
N SER A 327 36.57 10.70 -8.06
CA SER A 327 37.52 10.97 -6.98
C SER A 327 38.62 9.91 -6.86
N GLY A 328 38.86 9.15 -7.94
CA GLY A 328 40.15 8.51 -8.17
C GLY A 328 41.22 9.59 -8.29
N SER A 329 41.67 10.10 -7.14
CA SER A 329 42.93 10.78 -6.94
C SER A 329 44.07 9.78 -7.18
N GLY A 330 44.15 9.29 -8.42
CA GLY A 330 45.29 8.55 -8.93
C GLY A 330 46.39 9.54 -9.25
N GLY A 331 47.13 9.93 -8.22
CA GLY A 331 48.44 10.52 -8.41
C GLY A 331 49.34 9.51 -9.11
N GLY A 332 49.95 9.95 -10.21
CA GLY A 332 51.22 9.42 -10.71
C GLY A 332 51.16 8.27 -11.70
N GLY A 333 51.74 8.50 -12.87
CA GLY A 333 52.56 7.46 -13.53
C GLY A 333 52.10 7.00 -14.92
N GLY A 334 52.44 7.80 -15.94
CA GLY A 334 53.16 7.34 -17.14
C GLY A 334 52.63 6.19 -18.00
N GLY A 335 52.34 6.50 -19.27
CA GLY A 335 52.72 5.61 -20.38
C GLY A 335 51.59 5.03 -21.24
N GLY A 336 51.29 5.71 -22.35
CA GLY A 336 51.00 5.11 -23.66
C GLY A 336 50.02 3.94 -23.76
N GLY A 337 48.71 4.21 -23.79
CA GLY A 337 47.68 3.21 -24.11
C GLY A 337 46.30 3.81 -24.36
N LYS A 338 46.21 4.87 -25.18
CA LYS A 338 44.96 5.59 -25.47
C LYS A 338 44.28 5.02 -26.72
N SER A 339 43.12 4.37 -26.59
CA SER A 339 41.91 4.75 -27.36
C SER A 339 40.67 3.84 -27.20
N LEU A 340 40.73 2.65 -26.60
CA LEU A 340 39.52 1.78 -26.53
C LEU A 340 38.90 1.62 -25.12
N ALA A 341 39.66 1.84 -24.05
CA ALA A 341 39.13 1.77 -22.67
C ALA A 341 38.37 3.04 -22.22
N ALA A 342 38.53 4.16 -22.93
CA ALA A 342 37.86 5.42 -22.61
C ALA A 342 36.39 5.46 -23.10
N ALA A 343 36.04 4.69 -24.12
CA ALA A 343 34.68 4.62 -24.65
C ALA A 343 33.74 3.73 -23.80
N ALA A 344 34.27 2.72 -23.11
CA ALA A 344 33.49 1.83 -22.23
C ALA A 344 33.18 2.46 -20.85
N LYS A 345 33.74 3.63 -20.54
CA LYS A 345 33.63 4.28 -19.23
C LYS A 345 32.96 5.66 -19.29
N ALA A 346 32.28 5.99 -20.39
CA ALA A 346 31.22 6.98 -20.35
C ALA A 346 30.03 6.34 -19.61
N ALA A 347 30.14 6.26 -18.28
CA ALA A 347 29.05 5.84 -17.43
C ALA A 347 27.87 6.75 -17.76
N ALA A 348 26.83 6.18 -18.38
CA ALA A 348 25.62 6.91 -18.74
C ALA A 348 25.16 7.67 -17.50
N ALA A 349 24.81 8.95 -17.68
CA ALA A 349 24.29 9.75 -16.59
C ALA A 349 23.17 8.98 -15.87
N PRO A 350 23.06 9.11 -14.54
CA PRO A 350 22.07 8.40 -13.74
C PRO A 350 20.71 8.68 -14.32
N ARG A 351 20.02 7.62 -14.72
CA ARG A 351 18.64 7.74 -15.15
C ARG A 351 17.76 7.85 -13.91
N GLY A 352 16.72 8.65 -13.99
CA GLY A 352 15.70 8.65 -12.96
C GLY A 352 15.01 7.29 -12.90
N TYR A 353 14.22 7.09 -11.86
CA TYR A 353 13.38 5.90 -11.73
C TYR A 353 12.10 6.23 -10.98
N HIS A 354 11.11 5.35 -11.11
CA HIS A 354 9.95 5.36 -10.22
C HIS A 354 10.18 4.35 -9.11
N LEU A 355 9.82 4.72 -7.89
CA LEU A 355 9.98 3.91 -6.69
C LEU A 355 8.59 3.63 -6.13
N GLY A 356 8.27 2.35 -5.91
CA GLY A 356 7.04 1.92 -5.27
C GLY A 356 7.29 1.03 -4.08
N VAL A 357 6.23 0.70 -3.35
CA VAL A 357 6.25 -0.31 -2.28
C VAL A 357 5.33 -1.46 -2.68
N LEU A 358 5.84 -2.70 -2.60
CA LEU A 358 5.01 -3.89 -2.71
C LEU A 358 4.76 -4.50 -1.34
N HIS A 359 3.57 -5.06 -1.17
CA HIS A 359 3.18 -5.76 0.04
C HIS A 359 2.93 -7.23 -0.29
N TYR A 360 3.27 -8.12 0.64
CA TYR A 360 2.62 -9.42 0.71
C TYR A 360 2.40 -9.79 2.17
N PHE A 361 1.52 -10.75 2.41
CA PHE A 361 1.37 -11.32 3.74
C PHE A 361 1.43 -12.84 3.71
N THR A 362 1.95 -13.41 4.79
CA THR A 362 1.78 -14.83 5.10
C THR A 362 0.75 -14.98 6.21
N THR A 363 0.10 -16.14 6.28
CA THR A 363 -0.83 -16.47 7.36
C THR A 363 -0.25 -17.67 8.10
N ASN A 364 0.11 -17.45 9.36
CA ASN A 364 0.57 -18.52 10.24
C ASN A 364 -0.60 -18.87 11.18
N SER A 365 -1.12 -20.08 11.06
CA SER A 365 -2.12 -20.59 12.00
C SER A 365 -1.42 -21.13 13.25
N THR A 366 -1.63 -20.48 14.38
CA THR A 366 -1.25 -21.00 15.69
C THR A 366 -2.47 -21.62 16.37
N VAL A 367 -2.25 -22.40 17.43
CA VAL A 367 -3.32 -22.94 18.28
C VAL A 367 -3.12 -22.36 19.66
N ASP A 368 -4.14 -21.71 20.23
CA ASP A 368 -4.05 -21.18 21.59
C ASP A 368 -4.13 -22.29 22.65
N ALA A 369 -3.95 -21.93 23.92
CA ALA A 369 -3.99 -22.87 25.05
C ALA A 369 -5.34 -23.60 25.17
N ALA A 370 -6.42 -23.08 24.58
CA ALA A 370 -7.75 -23.68 24.55
C ALA A 370 -7.97 -24.57 23.32
N GLY A 371 -6.94 -24.83 22.51
CA GLY A 371 -7.05 -25.63 21.29
C GLY A 371 -7.68 -24.87 20.11
N LYS A 372 -7.93 -23.56 20.22
CA LYS A 372 -8.56 -22.77 19.16
C LYS A 372 -7.51 -22.29 18.18
N LYS A 373 -7.74 -22.55 16.89
CA LYS A 373 -6.91 -22.01 15.81
C LYS A 373 -7.00 -20.49 15.77
N LYS A 374 -5.85 -19.85 15.69
CA LYS A 374 -5.67 -18.40 15.57
C LYS A 374 -4.79 -18.12 14.37
N ASP A 375 -5.34 -17.44 13.39
CA ASP A 375 -4.56 -17.01 12.23
C ASP A 375 -3.89 -15.67 12.52
N VAL A 376 -2.56 -15.64 12.43
CA VAL A 376 -1.74 -14.43 12.55
C VAL A 376 -1.23 -14.06 11.17
N LYS A 377 -1.56 -12.84 10.74
CA LYS A 377 -1.07 -12.29 9.47
C LYS A 377 0.23 -11.53 9.70
N HIS A 378 1.26 -11.91 8.96
CA HIS A 378 2.55 -11.24 8.94
C HIS A 378 2.67 -10.50 7.62
N TYR A 379 2.87 -9.19 7.67
CA TYR A 379 2.99 -8.35 6.48
C TYR A 379 4.45 -7.98 6.24
N TYR A 380 4.87 -8.13 5.01
CA TYR A 380 6.22 -7.83 4.55
C TYR A 380 6.15 -6.75 3.48
N HIS A 381 7.12 -5.84 3.49
CA HIS A 381 7.14 -4.69 2.61
C HIS A 381 8.51 -4.53 1.98
N PHE A 382 8.53 -4.33 0.68
CA PHE A 382 9.76 -4.16 -0.08
C PHE A 382 9.60 -2.95 -0.97
N LEU A 383 10.68 -2.22 -1.20
CA LEU A 383 10.75 -1.24 -2.26
C LEU A 383 10.98 -1.96 -3.59
N TYR A 384 10.43 -1.40 -4.66
CA TYR A 384 10.78 -1.79 -6.01
C TYR A 384 11.00 -0.57 -6.88
N LYS A 385 11.98 -0.68 -7.79
CA LYS A 385 12.26 0.34 -8.80
C LYS A 385 11.63 -0.07 -10.12
N MET A 386 11.13 0.91 -10.85
CA MET A 386 10.67 0.81 -12.22
C MET A 386 11.44 1.80 -13.09
N LYS A 387 11.63 1.44 -14.37
CA LYS A 387 12.17 2.38 -15.36
C LYS A 387 11.33 3.67 -15.39
N GLU A 388 12.01 4.80 -15.54
CA GLU A 388 11.37 6.13 -15.58
C GLU A 388 10.39 6.28 -16.76
N THR A 389 10.70 5.63 -17.88
CA THR A 389 9.88 5.65 -19.09
C THR A 389 8.90 4.49 -19.14
N GLU A 390 7.81 4.71 -19.86
CA GLU A 390 6.85 3.66 -20.21
C GLU A 390 7.56 2.46 -20.87
N PRO A 391 7.13 1.22 -20.61
CA PRO A 391 5.93 0.83 -19.86
C PRO A 391 6.13 0.75 -18.33
N PHE A 392 7.12 1.46 -17.77
CA PHE A 392 7.47 1.46 -16.35
C PHE A 392 7.88 0.05 -15.86
N GLU A 393 8.76 -0.59 -16.62
CA GLU A 393 9.20 -1.96 -16.33
C GLU A 393 9.88 -2.05 -14.95
N PRO A 394 9.39 -2.90 -14.02
CA PRO A 394 10.06 -3.17 -12.76
C PRO A 394 11.46 -3.74 -13.01
N CYS A 395 12.49 -3.19 -12.38
CA CYS A 395 13.89 -3.54 -12.66
C CYS A 395 14.72 -3.86 -11.40
N ALA A 396 14.21 -3.60 -10.20
CA ALA A 396 14.88 -3.98 -8.96
C ALA A 396 13.88 -4.21 -7.81
N LEU A 397 14.26 -5.07 -6.87
CA LEU A 397 13.53 -5.39 -5.64
C LEU A 397 14.47 -5.25 -4.45
N SER A 398 14.13 -4.46 -3.44
CA SER A 398 15.01 -4.22 -2.30
C SER A 398 15.03 -5.39 -1.30
N ALA A 399 15.83 -5.26 -0.24
CA ALA A 399 15.61 -5.93 1.04
C ALA A 399 14.30 -5.46 1.69
N GLU A 400 13.84 -6.17 2.71
CA GLU A 400 12.63 -5.81 3.45
C GLU A 400 12.79 -4.45 4.16
N LEU A 401 11.72 -3.64 4.16
CA LEU A 401 11.67 -2.41 4.92
C LEU A 401 11.70 -2.71 6.44
N PRO A 402 12.54 -2.01 7.22
CA PRO A 402 12.68 -2.25 8.66
C PRO A 402 11.54 -1.58 9.45
N LEU A 403 10.29 -1.99 9.20
CA LEU A 403 9.11 -1.41 9.85
C LEU A 403 8.97 -1.90 11.29
N VAL A 404 8.51 -1.01 12.17
CA VAL A 404 8.28 -1.33 13.58
C VAL A 404 6.89 -1.94 13.75
N PHE A 405 6.87 -3.21 14.16
CA PHE A 405 5.68 -3.87 14.69
C PHE A 405 5.63 -3.62 16.20
N ARG A 406 4.43 -3.48 16.78
CA ARG A 406 4.34 -3.35 18.23
C ARG A 406 4.89 -4.61 18.89
N LYS A 407 5.87 -4.45 19.80
CA LYS A 407 6.28 -5.55 20.68
C LYS A 407 5.02 -6.06 21.41
N PRO A 408 4.75 -7.38 21.46
CA PRO A 408 3.72 -7.92 22.32
C PRO A 408 3.86 -7.26 23.68
N ARG A 409 2.76 -6.75 24.25
CA ARG A 409 2.78 -6.23 25.62
C ARG A 409 3.34 -7.36 26.49
N GLY A 410 4.63 -7.29 26.83
CA GLY A 410 5.18 -8.10 27.89
C GLY A 410 4.32 -7.87 29.13
N ALA A 411 4.25 -8.85 30.02
CA ALA A 411 3.42 -8.89 31.23
C ALA A 411 3.44 -7.62 32.12
N ALA A 412 4.27 -6.62 31.83
CA ALA A 412 4.35 -5.30 32.47
C ALA A 412 3.03 -4.48 32.45
N ALA A 413 2.03 -4.84 31.63
CA ALA A 413 0.72 -4.18 31.66
C ALA A 413 -0.27 -4.80 32.66
N ALA A 414 0.10 -5.87 33.39
CA ALA A 414 -0.77 -6.47 34.41
C ALA A 414 -1.04 -5.57 35.63
N GLY A 415 -0.32 -4.44 35.76
CA GLY A 415 -0.50 -3.47 36.85
C GLY A 415 -1.23 -2.17 36.47
N ALA A 416 -1.60 -1.96 35.19
CA ALA A 416 -2.40 -0.79 34.82
C ALA A 416 -3.85 -1.06 35.21
N GLY A 417 -4.31 -0.41 36.28
CA GLY A 417 -5.64 -0.56 36.86
C GLY A 417 -6.79 -0.48 35.83
N PRO A 418 -7.98 -0.99 36.17
CA PRO A 418 -9.11 -1.03 35.27
C PRO A 418 -9.40 0.37 34.72
N ALA A 419 -9.13 0.60 33.44
CA ALA A 419 -9.54 1.82 32.76
C ALA A 419 -11.07 1.93 32.86
N THR A 420 -11.54 2.83 33.71
CA THR A 420 -12.95 3.03 34.10
C THR A 420 -13.81 3.69 33.02
N GLY A 421 -13.34 3.79 31.77
CA GLY A 421 -14.13 4.28 30.64
C GLY A 421 -14.72 3.12 29.82
N ALA A 422 -16.00 2.81 30.01
CA ALA A 422 -16.75 1.83 29.22
C ALA A 422 -17.01 2.24 27.74
N GLY A 423 -16.49 3.39 27.30
CA GLY A 423 -16.68 3.89 25.94
C GLY A 423 -15.56 3.44 24.99
N SER A 424 -15.85 2.46 24.14
CA SER A 424 -15.10 2.09 22.92
C SER A 424 -13.75 1.36 23.10
N ARG A 425 -13.77 0.14 23.67
CA ARG A 425 -12.69 -0.80 23.34
C ARG A 425 -12.80 -1.15 21.85
N GLN A 426 -11.84 -0.72 21.05
CA GLN A 426 -11.66 -1.23 19.68
C GLN A 426 -11.44 -2.74 19.80
N ARG A 427 -12.48 -3.54 19.51
CA ARG A 427 -12.36 -4.99 19.49
C ARG A 427 -11.72 -5.35 18.16
N ILE A 428 -10.40 -5.46 18.14
CA ILE A 428 -9.68 -6.06 17.01
C ILE A 428 -9.77 -7.57 17.23
N TRP A 429 -10.56 -8.27 16.42
CA TRP A 429 -10.83 -9.70 16.57
C TRP A 429 -9.68 -10.58 16.06
N LYS A 430 -8.70 -9.96 15.40
CA LYS A 430 -7.53 -10.63 14.82
C LYS A 430 -6.29 -10.19 15.59
N ASP A 431 -5.31 -11.08 15.64
CA ASP A 431 -4.00 -10.71 16.13
C ASP A 431 -3.30 -9.85 15.07
N THR A 432 -3.19 -8.56 15.34
CA THR A 432 -2.47 -7.60 14.49
C THR A 432 -1.09 -7.27 15.06
N SER A 433 -0.61 -7.98 16.09
CA SER A 433 0.69 -7.69 16.72
C SER A 433 1.87 -7.75 15.73
N HIS A 434 1.76 -8.57 14.68
CA HIS A 434 2.75 -8.72 13.62
C HIS A 434 2.34 -8.05 12.29
N THR A 435 1.40 -7.11 12.34
CA THR A 435 0.96 -6.35 11.18
C THR A 435 1.59 -4.95 11.20
N ALA A 436 2.32 -4.63 10.15
CA ALA A 436 2.55 -3.25 9.72
C ALA A 436 1.90 -3.11 8.34
N PHE A 437 1.43 -1.93 7.96
CA PHE A 437 0.83 -1.74 6.65
C PHE A 437 1.18 -0.36 6.09
N VAL A 438 2.05 -0.33 5.10
CA VAL A 438 2.44 0.93 4.44
C VAL A 438 1.23 1.51 3.69
N SER A 439 0.92 2.77 3.96
CA SER A 439 -0.29 3.44 3.48
C SER A 439 0.01 4.76 2.77
N GLY A 440 1.19 5.35 2.98
CA GLY A 440 1.67 6.49 2.21
C GLY A 440 3.14 6.37 1.85
N PHE A 441 3.47 7.02 0.75
CA PHE A 441 4.80 7.03 0.18
C PHE A 441 5.00 8.35 -0.55
N HIS A 442 5.99 9.12 -0.10
CA HIS A 442 6.21 10.47 -0.60
C HIS A 442 7.69 10.78 -0.70
N LEU A 443 8.12 11.38 -1.81
CA LEU A 443 9.46 11.92 -1.95
C LEU A 443 9.44 13.38 -1.49
N GLU A 444 10.01 13.62 -0.31
CA GLU A 444 10.27 14.97 0.14
C GLU A 444 11.53 15.49 -0.57
N ARG A 445 11.33 16.47 -1.45
CA ARG A 445 12.42 17.13 -2.17
C ARG A 445 13.07 18.16 -1.23
N ALA A 446 14.37 18.34 -1.39
CA ALA A 446 15.09 19.43 -0.72
C ALA A 446 14.35 20.75 -0.95
N PRO A 447 14.09 21.57 0.09
CA PRO A 447 13.46 22.86 -0.12
C PRO A 447 14.36 23.69 -1.04
N ALA A 448 13.79 24.24 -2.12
CA ALA A 448 14.53 25.06 -3.09
C ALA A 448 15.20 26.29 -2.46
N ARG A 449 14.77 26.68 -1.25
CA ARG A 449 15.34 27.77 -0.47
C ARG A 449 15.29 27.43 1.02
N PRO A 450 16.40 27.60 1.77
CA PRO A 450 16.36 27.44 3.23
C PRO A 450 15.35 28.44 3.82
N VAL A 451 14.43 27.94 4.65
CA VAL A 451 13.44 28.77 5.33
C VAL A 451 14.18 29.64 6.35
N LYS A 452 14.24 30.96 6.09
CA LYS A 452 14.89 31.92 6.97
C LYS A 452 14.18 31.90 8.33
N GLY A 453 14.84 31.39 9.37
CA GLY A 453 14.29 31.29 10.72
C GLY A 453 13.97 29.86 11.19
N SER A 454 14.24 28.81 10.40
CA SER A 454 14.17 27.44 10.90
C SER A 454 15.16 27.26 12.05
N ARG A 455 14.66 26.94 13.25
CA ARG A 455 15.47 26.75 14.46
C ARG A 455 16.61 25.77 14.18
N PRO A 456 17.88 26.16 14.38
CA PRO A 456 19.01 25.24 14.30
C PRO A 456 18.84 24.22 15.44
N GLY A 457 18.49 22.98 15.11
CA GLY A 457 18.28 21.91 16.09
C GLY A 457 17.01 21.08 15.92
N GLY A 458 16.06 21.49 15.08
CA GLY A 458 15.03 20.57 14.60
C GLY A 458 15.68 19.47 13.75
N VAL A 459 15.05 18.29 13.65
CA VAL A 459 15.44 17.17 12.76
C VAL A 459 15.21 17.53 11.28
N GLY A 460 15.74 18.69 10.89
CA GLY A 460 15.64 19.39 9.61
C GLY A 460 17.00 19.97 9.27
N SER A 461 18.04 19.12 9.28
CA SER A 461 19.25 19.34 8.49
C SER A 461 18.83 19.90 7.13
N ALA A 462 19.47 20.95 6.64
CA ALA A 462 19.19 21.58 5.36
C ALA A 462 19.05 20.49 4.28
N GLY A 463 17.80 20.21 3.91
CA GLY A 463 17.32 18.83 3.73
C GLY A 463 17.78 18.19 2.44
N ARG A 464 18.61 17.15 2.53
CA ARG A 464 18.80 16.22 1.41
C ARG A 464 17.45 15.58 1.06
N PRO A 465 17.19 15.26 -0.22
CA PRO A 465 15.99 14.52 -0.60
C PRO A 465 15.85 13.22 0.20
N ARG A 466 14.63 12.93 0.66
CA ARG A 466 14.32 11.73 1.43
C ARG A 466 12.96 11.17 1.08
N VAL A 467 12.79 9.88 1.30
CA VAL A 467 11.53 9.16 1.12
C VAL A 467 10.86 9.04 2.48
N LEU A 468 9.59 9.46 2.54
CA LEU A 468 8.70 9.36 3.67
C LEU A 468 7.77 8.16 3.45
N ILE A 469 7.78 7.22 4.39
CA ILE A 469 7.00 5.97 4.34
C ILE A 469 6.08 5.97 5.56
N SER A 470 4.81 6.31 5.36
CA SER A 470 3.83 6.32 6.44
C SER A 470 3.08 5.00 6.50
N TYR A 471 2.93 4.44 7.69
CA TYR A 471 2.40 3.09 7.86
C TYR A 471 1.61 2.93 9.16
N GLY A 472 0.64 2.02 9.16
CA GLY A 472 -0.05 1.57 10.37
C GLY A 472 0.76 0.49 11.05
N SER A 473 0.95 0.58 12.36
CA SER A 473 1.55 -0.48 13.19
C SER A 473 0.48 -1.10 14.08
N SER A 474 0.30 -2.40 13.92
CA SER A 474 -0.69 -3.25 14.58
C SER A 474 -2.13 -2.78 14.53
N ASP A 475 -2.52 -2.04 13.48
CA ASP A 475 -3.84 -1.42 13.31
C ASP A 475 -4.27 -0.48 14.45
N ILE A 476 -3.32 0.05 15.22
CA ILE A 476 -3.60 0.90 16.39
C ILE A 476 -2.68 2.12 16.51
N GLU A 477 -1.57 2.14 15.78
CA GLU A 477 -0.60 3.21 15.80
C GLU A 477 -0.30 3.67 14.38
N SER A 478 -0.12 4.97 14.21
CA SER A 478 0.33 5.58 12.96
C SER A 478 1.79 5.96 13.10
N ARG A 479 2.62 5.57 12.13
CA ARG A 479 4.06 5.77 12.15
C ARG A 479 4.56 6.32 10.82
N LEU A 480 5.78 6.86 10.85
CA LEU A 480 6.48 7.40 9.71
C LEU A 480 7.95 6.96 9.75
N LEU A 481 8.38 6.23 8.74
CA LEU A 481 9.79 5.94 8.49
C LEU A 481 10.32 6.91 7.43
N ALA A 482 11.38 7.65 7.75
CA ALA A 482 12.06 8.54 6.81
C ALA A 482 13.44 7.97 6.44
N LEU A 483 13.65 7.76 5.14
CA LEU A 483 14.90 7.23 4.59
C LEU A 483 15.54 8.26 3.66
N SER A 484 16.82 8.55 3.83
CA SER A 484 17.60 9.24 2.80
C SER A 484 17.66 8.39 1.52
N LEU A 485 17.87 9.01 0.35
CA LEU A 485 18.03 8.23 -0.88
C LEU A 485 19.24 7.30 -0.85
N GLN A 486 20.28 7.63 -0.07
CA GLN A 486 21.41 6.73 0.14
C GLN A 486 20.99 5.46 0.88
N GLN A 487 20.21 5.59 1.98
CA GLN A 487 19.65 4.44 2.69
C GLN A 487 18.70 3.62 1.80
N VAL A 488 17.94 4.28 0.91
CA VAL A 488 17.13 3.57 -0.09
C VAL A 488 18.01 2.74 -1.02
N ASP A 489 19.09 3.29 -1.57
CA ASP A 489 20.00 2.54 -2.45
C ASP A 489 20.72 1.41 -1.72
N GLU A 490 21.06 1.58 -0.45
CA GLU A 490 21.62 0.52 0.40
C GLU A 490 20.66 -0.68 0.55
N LEU A 491 19.33 -0.45 0.59
CA LEU A 491 18.36 -1.54 0.58
C LEU A 491 18.37 -2.34 -0.73
N PHE A 492 18.91 -1.79 -1.83
CA PHE A 492 19.09 -2.50 -3.09
C PHE A 492 20.50 -3.07 -3.27
N ALA A 493 21.40 -2.90 -2.29
CA ALA A 493 22.76 -3.41 -2.38
C ALA A 493 22.78 -4.94 -2.57
N GLY A 494 23.69 -5.42 -3.42
CA GLY A 494 23.81 -6.85 -3.76
C GLY A 494 22.70 -7.40 -4.66
N GLN A 495 21.74 -6.57 -5.08
CA GLN A 495 20.79 -6.95 -6.13
C GLN A 495 21.41 -6.69 -7.51
N PRO A 496 21.11 -7.52 -8.53
CA PRO A 496 21.51 -7.21 -9.89
C PRO A 496 20.90 -5.85 -10.30
N GLY A 497 21.74 -4.83 -10.40
CA GLY A 497 21.34 -3.47 -10.78
C GLY A 497 20.97 -3.45 -12.26
N SER A 498 19.72 -3.13 -12.57
CA SER A 498 19.27 -3.01 -13.97
C SER A 498 18.33 -1.82 -14.22
N CYS A 499 18.22 -0.92 -13.25
CA CYS A 499 17.74 0.44 -13.45
C CYS A 499 18.98 1.34 -13.54
#